data_AF-A0A832CXS5-F1
#
_entry.id   AF-A0A832CXS5-F1
#
_cell.length_a   1.000
_cell.length_b   1.000
_cell.length_c   1.000
_cell.angle_alpha   90.00
_cell.angle_beta   90.00
_cell.angle_gamma   90.00
#
_symmetry.space_group_name_H-M   'P 1'
#
loop_
_entity.id
_entity.type
_entity.pdbx_description
1 polymer ?
#
loop_
_entity_poly.entity_id
_entity_poly.type
_entity_poly.pdbx_seq_one_letter_code
_entity_poly.pdbx_strand_id
1 'polypeptide(L)'
;MECCIDKNIFKHDNDNLADAIGVSSEEKIIVSRIVDDALKLRRVSEMIELIWSSECLNLTTQGKVYATFRLGIEVYRIIVEGMLREAERTP
;
A
#
# COMPACT_ATOMS: atom_id res chain seq x y z
N MET A 1 29.13 5.04 -8.43
CA MET A 1 28.16 3.93 -8.44
C MET A 1 27.67 3.81 -7.00
N GLU A 2 26.64 4.58 -6.64
CA GLU A 2 26.09 4.66 -5.28
C GLU A 2 24.96 3.62 -5.15
N CYS A 3 25.22 2.58 -4.38
CA CYS A 3 24.33 1.44 -4.14
C CYS A 3 23.27 1.72 -3.04
N CYS A 4 23.22 2.94 -2.52
CA CYS A 4 22.44 3.25 -1.33
C CYS A 4 21.47 4.39 -1.64
N ILE A 5 20.18 4.13 -1.42
CA ILE A 5 19.13 5.14 -1.41
C ILE A 5 19.62 6.33 -0.57
N ASP A 6 19.64 7.52 -1.18
CA ASP A 6 20.07 8.74 -0.50
C ASP A 6 19.15 9.00 0.69
N LYS A 7 19.73 8.91 1.89
CA LYS A 7 19.03 9.08 3.16
C LYS A 7 18.43 10.47 3.33
N ASN A 8 18.90 11.46 2.58
CA ASN A 8 18.36 12.82 2.62
C ASN A 8 17.09 12.99 1.78
N ILE A 9 16.77 12.02 0.91
CA ILE A 9 15.58 12.03 0.05
C ILE A 9 14.46 11.18 0.66
N PHE A 10 14.80 10.16 1.46
CA PHE A 10 13.84 9.23 2.04
C PHE A 10 13.07 9.84 3.23
N LYS A 11 11.97 10.54 2.95
CA LYS A 11 10.90 10.82 3.92
C LYS A 11 9.95 9.62 3.99
N HIS A 12 9.44 9.30 5.18
CA HIS A 12 8.45 8.23 5.40
C HIS A 12 7.04 8.54 4.84
N ASP A 13 6.94 9.26 3.73
CA ASP A 13 5.69 9.43 3.00
C ASP A 13 5.55 8.30 1.98
N ASN A 14 4.35 7.71 1.87
CA ASN A 14 4.05 6.61 0.95
C ASN A 14 4.48 6.90 -0.51
N ASP A 15 4.42 8.16 -0.91
CA ASP A 15 4.77 8.58 -2.27
C ASP A 15 6.27 8.43 -2.58
N ASN A 16 7.15 8.50 -1.58
CA ASN A 16 8.59 8.30 -1.76
C ASN A 16 8.94 6.86 -2.11
N LEU A 17 8.19 5.88 -1.61
CA LEU A 17 8.41 4.49 -2.02
C LEU A 17 8.03 4.32 -3.48
N ALA A 18 6.85 4.83 -3.87
CA ALA A 18 6.39 4.75 -5.25
C ALA A 18 7.40 5.36 -6.22
N ASP A 19 7.96 6.53 -5.88
CA ASP A 19 9.01 7.18 -6.65
C ASP A 19 10.30 6.34 -6.68
N ALA A 20 10.71 5.77 -5.55
CA ALA A 20 11.93 4.97 -5.44
C ALA A 20 11.89 3.68 -6.28
N ILE A 21 10.70 3.08 -6.46
CA ILE A 21 10.53 1.88 -7.30
C ILE A 21 10.02 2.21 -8.71
N GLY A 22 9.95 3.49 -9.09
CA GLY A 22 9.65 3.93 -10.44
C GLY A 22 8.18 3.79 -10.86
N VAL A 23 7.24 3.89 -9.92
CA VAL A 23 5.80 3.90 -10.21
C VAL A 23 5.38 5.28 -10.68
N SER A 24 4.74 5.36 -11.86
CA SER A 24 4.31 6.62 -12.44
C SER A 24 3.18 7.28 -11.62
N SER A 25 3.03 8.60 -11.75
CA SER A 25 1.93 9.33 -11.11
C SER A 25 0.55 8.80 -11.51
N GLU A 26 0.38 8.38 -12.76
CA GLU A 26 -0.86 7.75 -13.23
C GLU A 26 -1.11 6.41 -12.53
N GLU A 27 -0.08 5.57 -12.41
CA GLU A 27 -0.20 4.30 -11.68
C GLU A 27 -0.47 4.52 -10.19
N LYS A 28 0.11 5.54 -9.55
CA LYS A 28 -0.20 5.85 -8.13
C LYS A 28 -1.71 6.10 -7.92
N ILE A 29 -2.37 6.77 -8.86
CA ILE A 29 -3.83 7.02 -8.80
C ILE A 29 -4.60 5.71 -8.93
N ILE A 30 -4.21 4.84 -9.86
CA ILE A 30 -4.83 3.53 -10.08
C ILE A 30 -4.65 2.64 -8.85
N VAL A 31 -3.42 2.56 -8.33
CA VAL A 31 -3.08 1.85 -7.10
C VAL A 31 -3.93 2.34 -5.93
N SER A 32 -4.15 3.65 -5.80
CA SER A 32 -4.98 4.16 -4.71
C SER A 32 -6.38 3.56 -4.75
N ARG A 33 -7.02 3.58 -5.92
CA ARG A 33 -8.36 3.03 -6.12
C ARG A 33 -8.42 1.52 -5.85
N ILE A 34 -7.44 0.77 -6.37
CA ILE A 34 -7.38 -0.68 -6.18
C ILE A 34 -7.23 -1.04 -4.70
N VAL A 35 -6.39 -0.33 -3.95
CA VAL A 35 -6.22 -0.59 -2.51
C VAL A 35 -7.50 -0.24 -1.75
N ASP A 36 -8.16 0.87 -2.09
CA ASP A 36 -9.43 1.25 -1.47
C ASP A 36 -10.54 0.21 -1.75
N ASP A 37 -10.55 -0.37 -2.95
CA ASP A 37 -11.45 -1.47 -3.30
C ASP A 37 -11.09 -2.78 -2.59
N ALA A 38 -9.79 -3.10 -2.49
CA ALA A 38 -9.29 -4.26 -1.78
C ALA A 38 -9.70 -4.22 -0.30
N LEU A 39 -9.56 -3.07 0.37
CA LEU A 39 -9.92 -2.90 1.78
C LEU A 39 -11.41 -3.16 2.09
N LYS A 40 -12.29 -3.22 1.07
CA LYS A 40 -13.71 -3.60 1.24
C LYS A 40 -13.90 -5.12 1.32
N LEU A 41 -12.90 -5.91 0.95
CA LEU A 41 -12.92 -7.38 1.01
C LEU A 41 -12.74 -7.87 2.44
N ARG A 42 -13.16 -9.12 2.70
CA ARG A 42 -13.17 -9.66 4.08
C ARG A 42 -11.88 -10.35 4.45
N ARG A 43 -11.14 -10.88 3.48
CA ARG A 43 -9.93 -11.68 3.72
C ARG A 43 -8.72 -11.04 3.05
N VAL A 44 -7.61 -10.99 3.76
CA VAL A 44 -6.32 -10.50 3.21
C VAL A 44 -5.92 -11.27 1.95
N SER A 45 -6.19 -12.57 1.88
CA SER A 45 -5.94 -13.36 0.67
C SER A 45 -6.69 -12.83 -0.55
N GLU A 46 -7.96 -12.49 -0.39
CA GLU A 46 -8.80 -11.92 -1.47
C GLU A 46 -8.29 -10.53 -1.90
N MET A 47 -7.83 -9.73 -0.93
CA MET A 47 -7.22 -8.41 -1.20
C MET A 47 -5.95 -8.52 -2.05
N ILE A 48 -5.09 -9.48 -1.71
CA ILE A 48 -3.84 -9.74 -2.45
C ILE A 48 -4.16 -10.33 -3.82
N GLU A 49 -5.09 -11.28 -3.91
CA GLU A 49 -5.54 -11.84 -5.18
C GLU A 49 -6.09 -10.75 -6.11
N LEU A 50 -6.87 -9.80 -5.60
CA LEU A 50 -7.36 -8.67 -6.40
C LEU A 50 -6.21 -7.87 -7.03
N ILE A 51 -5.20 -7.50 -6.24
CA ILE A 51 -4.03 -6.73 -6.70
C ILE A 51 -3.22 -7.52 -7.73
N TRP A 52 -3.02 -8.81 -7.49
CA TRP A 52 -2.15 -9.65 -8.32
C TRP A 52 -2.85 -10.29 -9.51
N SER A 53 -4.18 -10.24 -9.57
CA SER A 53 -4.95 -10.81 -10.68
C SER A 53 -4.48 -10.27 -12.04
N SER A 54 -4.57 -11.11 -13.07
CA SER A 54 -4.26 -10.76 -14.45
C SER A 54 -5.25 -9.73 -15.03
N GLU A 55 -6.42 -9.59 -14.41
CA GLU A 55 -7.49 -8.68 -14.82
C GLU A 55 -7.35 -7.27 -14.20
N CYS A 56 -6.44 -7.08 -13.25
CA CYS A 56 -6.27 -5.83 -12.53
C CYS A 56 -5.57 -4.76 -13.38
N LEU A 57 -6.38 -3.96 -14.10
CA LEU A 57 -6.14 -2.58 -14.59
C LEU A 57 -4.71 -2.25 -15.07
N ASN A 58 -4.06 -3.15 -15.81
CA ASN A 58 -2.75 -2.92 -16.45
C ASN A 58 -1.65 -2.35 -15.52
N LEU A 59 -1.67 -2.67 -14.23
CA LEU A 59 -0.56 -2.28 -13.36
C LEU A 59 0.73 -3.00 -13.79
N THR A 60 1.83 -2.25 -13.82
CA THR A 60 3.17 -2.84 -13.91
C THR A 60 3.46 -3.70 -12.69
N THR A 61 4.49 -4.53 -12.75
CA THR A 61 4.95 -5.28 -11.57
C THR A 61 5.28 -4.34 -10.41
N GLN A 62 5.89 -3.20 -10.68
CA GLN A 62 6.19 -2.16 -9.70
C GLN A 62 4.91 -1.58 -9.09
N GLY A 63 3.90 -1.27 -9.91
CA GLY A 63 2.60 -0.81 -9.44
C GLY A 63 1.90 -1.83 -8.53
N LYS A 64 1.97 -3.13 -8.86
CA LYS A 64 1.43 -4.22 -8.02
C LYS A 64 2.18 -4.36 -6.69
N VAL A 65 3.50 -4.26 -6.71
CA VAL A 65 4.33 -4.26 -5.49
C VAL A 65 3.98 -3.06 -4.60
N TYR A 66 3.85 -1.87 -5.20
CA TYR A 66 3.44 -0.66 -4.47
C TYR A 66 2.06 -0.80 -3.85
N ALA A 67 1.08 -1.29 -4.62
CA ALA A 67 -0.28 -1.54 -4.12
C ALA A 67 -0.29 -2.51 -2.94
N THR A 68 0.49 -3.60 -3.04
CA THR A 68 0.62 -4.59 -1.96
C THR A 68 1.21 -3.98 -0.69
N PHE A 69 2.26 -3.18 -0.83
CA PHE A 69 2.87 -2.50 0.30
C PHE A 69 1.91 -1.51 0.97
N ARG A 70 1.24 -0.68 0.17
CA ARG A 70 0.26 0.31 0.65
C ARG A 70 -0.90 -0.39 1.36
N LEU A 71 -1.41 -1.49 0.82
CA LEU A 71 -2.43 -2.32 1.48
C LEU A 71 -1.95 -2.80 2.86
N GLY A 72 -0.71 -3.28 2.97
CA GLY A 72 -0.15 -3.72 4.24
C GLY A 72 -0.12 -2.63 5.30
N ILE A 73 0.27 -1.40 4.92
CA ILE A 73 0.25 -0.23 5.81
C ILE A 73 -1.18 0.09 6.27
N GLU A 74 -2.14 0.11 5.36
CA GLU A 74 -3.54 0.42 5.68
C GLU A 74 -4.17 -0.63 6.62
N VAL A 75 -3.93 -1.92 6.35
CA VAL A 75 -4.38 -3.01 7.25
C VAL A 75 -3.77 -2.84 8.64
N TYR A 76 -2.47 -2.55 8.72
CA TYR A 76 -1.80 -2.32 9.99
C TYR A 76 -2.40 -1.11 10.73
N ARG A 77 -2.67 -0.01 10.02
CA ARG A 77 -3.32 1.19 10.59
C ARG A 77 -4.68 0.83 11.21
N ILE A 78 -5.52 0.09 10.48
CA ILE A 78 -6.85 -0.34 10.96
C ILE A 78 -6.74 -1.17 12.25
N ILE A 79 -5.79 -2.09 12.32
CA ILE A 79 -5.56 -2.92 13.51
C ILE A 79 -5.17 -2.05 14.70
N VAL A 80 -4.18 -1.16 14.53
CA VAL A 80 -3.70 -0.27 15.60
C VAL A 80 -4.82 0.67 16.08
N GLU A 81 -5.56 1.28 15.16
CA GLU A 81 -6.71 2.13 15.50
C GLU A 81 -7.79 1.37 16.28
N GLY A 82 -8.03 0.10 15.92
CA GLY A 82 -8.93 -0.79 16.65
C GLY A 82 -8.47 -1.03 18.08
N MET A 83 -7.20 -1.40 18.27
CA MET A 83 -6.62 -1.65 19.59
C MET A 83 -6.64 -0.42 20.48
N LEU A 84 -6.34 0.77 19.93
CA LEU A 84 -6.37 2.02 20.70
C LEU A 84 -7.78 2.36 21.16
N ARG A 85 -8.80 2.19 20.31
CA ARG A 85 -10.21 2.40 20.68
C ARG A 85 -10.70 1.42 21.74
N GLU A 86 -10.18 0.19 21.76
CA GLU A 86 -10.50 -0.80 22.80
C GLU A 86 -9.84 -0.45 24.14
N ALA A 87 -8.59 0.03 24.11
CA ALA A 87 -7.89 0.49 25.30
C ALA A 87 -8.61 1.67 25.97
N GLU A 88 -9.13 2.63 25.20
CA GLU A 88 -9.90 3.77 25.71
C GLU A 88 -11.24 3.37 26.37
N ARG A 89 -11.76 2.18 26.07
CA ARG A 89 -13.02 1.66 26.64
C ARG A 89 -12.84 0.85 27.92
N THR A 90 -11.59 0.52 28.27
CA THR A 90 -11.28 -0.31 29.44
C THR A 90 -10.58 0.58 30.47
N PRO A 91 -11.28 1.07 31.52
CA PRO A 91 -10.72 2.00 32.50
C PRO A 91 -9.66 1.37 33.41
#